data_AF-J9VNG9-F1
#
_entry.id   AF-J9VNG9-F1
#
_cell.length_a   1.000
_cell.length_b   1.000
_cell.length_c   1.000
_cell.angle_alpha   90.00
_cell.angle_beta   90.00
_cell.angle_gamma   90.00
#
_symmetry.space_group_name_H-M   'P 1'
#
loop_
_entity.id
_entity.type
_entity.pdbx_description
1 polymer ?
#
loop_
_entity_poly.entity_id
_entity_poly.type
_entity_poly.pdbx_seq_one_letter_code
_entity_poly.pdbx_strand_id
1 'polypeptide(L)'
;MSSISYLDALPYVDKQVEDPINKAAAQALVEAELRHTPQIAEDDHRLATSVDVFPRSAHLAELLTDYPNKPIRGIDPSKYQPPIVETNATQEELEAAEKQGRIGEGYMGLRLENTSILSSYGPNAWLVRNYQLNSQLTELQATLATLKEQVTDINRTRRVFQEETGQHLSRLEGRWQDLVGSTVQLELACTAMEGEVKGLEAKKNILKDEITELEAEY
;
A
#
# COMPACT_ATOMS: atom_id res chain seq x y z
N MET A 1 -10.37 10.92 -24.91
CA MET A 1 -9.81 11.37 -23.62
C MET A 1 -10.66 10.73 -22.54
N SER A 2 -10.15 9.67 -21.92
CA SER A 2 -10.84 9.04 -20.80
C SER A 2 -10.99 10.10 -19.71
N SER A 3 -12.22 10.50 -19.40
CA SER A 3 -12.51 11.14 -18.14
C SER A 3 -12.17 10.11 -17.07
N ILE A 4 -10.91 10.10 -16.64
CA ILE A 4 -10.54 9.55 -15.35
C ILE A 4 -11.43 10.34 -14.40
N SER A 5 -12.52 9.70 -13.96
CA SER A 5 -13.33 10.21 -12.88
C SER A 5 -12.34 10.45 -11.75
N TYR A 6 -12.03 11.72 -11.48
CA TYR A 6 -11.26 12.08 -10.31
C TYR A 6 -12.14 11.64 -9.16
N LEU A 7 -11.83 10.47 -8.60
CA LEU A 7 -12.43 9.97 -7.37
C LEU A 7 -12.02 10.98 -6.30
N ASP A 8 -12.93 11.91 -6.02
CA ASP A 8 -12.74 12.95 -5.03
C ASP A 8 -13.08 12.38 -3.66
N ALA A 9 -12.05 12.11 -2.88
CA ALA A 9 -12.15 11.71 -1.49
C ALA A 9 -11.21 12.63 -0.70
N LEU A 10 -11.68 13.18 0.43
CA LEU A 10 -10.95 14.19 1.18
C LEU A 10 -10.48 13.64 2.56
N PRO A 11 -9.45 12.77 2.63
CA PRO A 11 -8.98 12.18 3.89
C PRO A 11 -8.75 13.14 5.06
N TYR A 12 -8.28 14.38 4.80
CA TYR A 12 -8.04 15.36 5.86
C TYR A 12 -9.33 15.99 6.42
N VAL A 13 -10.43 15.93 5.67
CA VAL A 13 -11.76 16.46 6.03
C VAL A 13 -12.68 15.33 6.51
N ASP A 14 -12.75 14.23 5.76
CA ASP A 14 -13.65 13.09 5.96
C ASP A 14 -13.16 12.10 7.04
N LYS A 15 -12.92 12.60 8.26
CA LYS A 15 -12.40 11.77 9.37
C LYS A 15 -13.33 10.64 9.79
N GLN A 16 -14.61 10.71 9.44
CA GLN A 16 -15.62 9.68 9.73
C GLN A 16 -15.31 8.34 9.02
N VAL A 17 -14.48 8.35 7.97
CA VAL A 17 -14.05 7.12 7.28
C VAL A 17 -13.03 6.34 8.11
N GLU A 18 -12.35 6.99 9.06
CA GLU A 18 -11.42 6.31 9.99
C GLU A 18 -12.17 5.48 11.05
N ASP A 19 -13.47 5.69 11.22
CA ASP A 19 -14.28 4.94 12.16
C ASP A 19 -14.35 3.45 11.74
N PRO A 20 -14.04 2.51 12.66
CA PRO A 20 -13.93 1.10 12.31
C PRO A 20 -15.27 0.51 11.84
N ILE A 21 -16.40 1.05 12.31
CA ILE A 21 -17.75 0.63 11.90
C ILE A 21 -17.98 0.95 10.43
N ASN A 22 -17.69 2.20 10.03
CA ASN A 22 -17.86 2.65 8.64
C ASN A 22 -16.90 1.90 7.71
N LYS A 23 -15.67 1.66 8.15
CA LYS A 23 -14.69 0.86 7.41
C LYS A 23 -15.13 -0.59 7.21
N ALA A 24 -15.66 -1.24 8.26
CA ALA A 24 -16.16 -2.60 8.17
C ALA A 24 -17.38 -2.69 7.24
N ALA A 25 -18.30 -1.72 7.32
CA ALA A 25 -19.44 -1.65 6.41
C ALA A 25 -19.01 -1.48 4.95
N ALA A 26 -18.05 -0.58 4.68
CA ALA A 26 -17.49 -0.40 3.34
C ALA A 26 -16.78 -1.67 2.84
N GLN A 27 -16.00 -2.34 3.68
CA GLN A 27 -15.35 -3.60 3.35
C GLN A 27 -16.35 -4.71 3.01
N ALA A 28 -17.43 -4.84 3.78
CA ALA A 28 -18.48 -5.82 3.50
C ALA A 28 -19.15 -5.60 2.13
N LEU A 29 -19.37 -4.34 1.73
CA LEU A 29 -19.88 -4.00 0.41
C LEU A 29 -18.86 -4.33 -0.69
N VAL A 30 -17.57 -4.01 -0.49
CA VAL A 30 -16.50 -4.36 -1.44
C VAL A 30 -16.40 -5.86 -1.61
N GLU A 31 -16.48 -6.64 -0.53
CA GLU A 31 -16.46 -8.11 -0.60
C GLU A 31 -17.66 -8.69 -1.34
N ALA A 32 -18.85 -8.10 -1.16
CA ALA A 32 -20.04 -8.51 -1.90
C ALA A 32 -19.86 -8.30 -3.40
N GLU A 33 -19.35 -7.14 -3.82
CA GLU A 33 -19.05 -6.84 -5.23
C GLU A 33 -17.92 -7.71 -5.80
N LEU A 34 -16.88 -7.99 -4.99
CA LEU A 34 -15.79 -8.88 -5.41
C LEU A 34 -16.28 -10.32 -5.69
N ARG A 35 -17.32 -10.80 -5.01
CA ARG A 35 -17.93 -12.12 -5.31
C ARG A 35 -18.64 -12.13 -6.67
N HIS A 36 -19.11 -10.99 -7.13
CA HIS A 36 -19.79 -10.83 -8.41
C HIS A 36 -18.85 -10.43 -9.55
N THR A 37 -17.64 -9.98 -9.22
CA THR A 37 -16.62 -9.56 -10.19
C THR A 37 -15.83 -10.78 -10.67
N PRO A 38 -15.64 -10.98 -11.98
CA PRO A 38 -14.81 -12.07 -12.49
C PRO A 38 -13.36 -11.90 -12.02
N GLN A 39 -12.76 -12.97 -11.50
CA GLN A 39 -11.36 -12.95 -11.11
C GLN A 39 -10.47 -12.76 -12.33
N ILE A 40 -9.47 -11.89 -12.18
CA ILE A 40 -8.44 -11.65 -13.18
C ILE A 40 -7.57 -12.91 -13.30
N ALA A 41 -7.29 -13.36 -14.52
CA ALA A 41 -6.40 -14.48 -14.76
C ALA A 41 -4.96 -14.14 -14.32
N GLU A 42 -4.20 -15.14 -13.86
CA GLU A 42 -2.81 -14.93 -13.41
C GLU A 42 -1.89 -14.40 -14.51
N ASP A 43 -2.24 -14.63 -15.78
CA ASP A 43 -1.50 -14.17 -16.97
C ASP A 43 -1.96 -12.79 -17.49
N ASP A 44 -2.75 -12.03 -16.73
CA ASP A 44 -3.19 -10.69 -17.14
C ASP A 44 -2.00 -9.73 -17.26
N HIS A 45 -1.89 -9.04 -18.40
CA HIS A 45 -0.92 -7.96 -18.66
C HIS A 45 -0.90 -6.82 -17.60
N ARG A 46 -1.93 -6.71 -16.78
CA ARG A 46 -1.99 -5.79 -15.64
C ARG A 46 -1.15 -6.25 -14.44
N LEU A 47 -0.90 -7.55 -14.33
CA LEU A 47 -0.06 -8.14 -13.30
C LEU A 47 1.40 -8.05 -13.73
N ALA A 48 2.30 -7.90 -12.75
CA ALA A 48 3.73 -7.88 -13.03
C ALA A 48 4.16 -9.25 -13.56
N THR A 49 4.83 -9.27 -14.71
CA THR A 49 5.39 -10.50 -15.29
C THR A 49 6.37 -11.13 -14.31
N SER A 50 6.33 -12.45 -14.16
CA SER A 50 7.33 -13.17 -13.37
C SER A 50 8.72 -12.90 -13.94
N VAL A 51 9.64 -12.49 -13.07
CA VAL A 51 11.03 -12.20 -13.48
C VAL A 51 11.81 -13.50 -13.49
N ASP A 52 12.33 -13.88 -14.66
CA ASP A 52 13.29 -14.96 -14.77
C ASP A 52 14.64 -14.52 -14.17
N VAL A 53 15.07 -15.21 -13.12
CA VAL A 53 16.31 -14.93 -12.37
C VAL A 53 17.55 -15.33 -13.19
N PHE A 54 17.44 -16.33 -14.07
CA PHE A 54 18.57 -16.90 -14.81
C PHE A 54 18.31 -17.02 -16.33
N PRO A 55 18.02 -15.90 -17.02
CA PRO A 55 17.61 -15.94 -18.44
C PRO A 55 18.68 -16.46 -19.40
N ARG A 56 19.94 -16.45 -18.96
CA ARG A 56 21.10 -16.91 -19.77
C ARG A 56 21.52 -18.34 -19.48
N SER A 57 21.03 -18.96 -18.41
CA SER A 57 21.56 -20.24 -17.93
C SER A 57 20.45 -21.16 -17.47
N ALA A 58 19.97 -22.00 -18.39
CA ALA A 58 18.95 -23.02 -18.12
C ALA A 58 19.32 -23.93 -16.94
N HIS A 59 20.59 -24.36 -16.86
CA HIS A 59 21.07 -25.23 -15.79
C HIS A 59 20.95 -24.61 -14.39
N LEU A 60 21.15 -23.29 -14.25
CA LEU A 60 21.00 -22.62 -12.95
C LEU A 60 19.52 -22.41 -12.62
N ALA A 61 18.68 -22.17 -13.63
CA ALA A 61 17.23 -22.11 -13.45
C ALA A 61 16.69 -23.47 -12.95
N GLU A 62 17.06 -24.57 -13.61
CA GLU A 62 16.69 -25.94 -13.21
C GLU A 62 17.14 -26.28 -11.77
N LEU A 63 18.37 -25.88 -11.43
CA LEU A 63 18.93 -26.12 -10.10
C LEU A 63 18.22 -25.29 -9.03
N LEU A 64 17.73 -24.08 -9.36
CA LEU A 64 16.91 -23.26 -8.46
C LEU A 64 15.48 -23.81 -8.33
N THR A 65 14.87 -24.32 -9.43
CA THR A 65 13.51 -24.89 -9.38
C THR A 65 13.43 -26.11 -8.48
N ASP A 66 14.48 -26.93 -8.46
CA ASP A 66 14.56 -28.12 -7.62
C ASP A 66 15.09 -27.83 -6.20
N TYR A 67 15.58 -26.62 -5.93
CA TYR A 67 16.15 -26.22 -4.63
C TYR A 67 15.29 -26.57 -3.40
N PRO A 68 13.95 -26.32 -3.37
CA PRO A 68 13.15 -26.67 -2.20
C PRO A 68 13.12 -28.18 -1.91
N ASN A 69 13.27 -29.02 -2.94
CA ASN A 69 13.29 -30.48 -2.80
C ASN A 69 14.72 -31.02 -2.59
N LYS A 70 15.72 -30.39 -3.18
CA LYS A 70 17.13 -30.79 -3.15
C LYS A 70 18.01 -29.56 -2.92
N PRO A 71 18.22 -29.16 -1.65
CA PRO A 71 19.07 -28.02 -1.37
C PRO A 71 20.51 -28.31 -1.82
N ILE A 72 21.13 -27.31 -2.44
CA ILE A 72 22.53 -27.38 -2.85
C ILE A 72 23.39 -27.61 -1.59
N ARG A 73 24.10 -28.74 -1.53
CA ARG A 73 25.04 -28.99 -0.44
C ARG A 73 26.26 -28.09 -0.61
N GLY A 74 26.70 -27.49 0.49
CA GLY A 74 27.93 -26.70 0.51
C GLY A 74 29.17 -27.54 0.18
N ILE A 75 30.30 -26.86 -0.01
CA ILE A 75 31.60 -27.51 -0.21
C ILE A 75 31.91 -28.37 1.03
N ASP A 76 32.27 -29.63 0.81
CA ASP A 76 32.64 -30.56 1.89
C ASP A 76 34.05 -30.22 2.43
N PRO A 77 34.18 -29.74 3.68
CA PRO A 77 35.47 -29.39 4.26
C PRO A 77 36.31 -30.61 4.65
N SER A 78 35.69 -31.80 4.80
CA SER A 78 36.39 -33.01 5.25
C SER A 78 37.51 -33.44 4.31
N LYS A 79 37.35 -33.17 3.01
CA LYS A 79 38.34 -33.43 1.95
C LYS A 79 39.69 -32.74 2.16
N TYR A 80 39.71 -31.63 2.90
CA TYR A 80 40.91 -30.83 3.14
C TYR A 80 41.52 -31.08 4.52
N GLN A 81 40.86 -31.88 5.35
CA GLN A 81 41.36 -32.24 6.67
C GLN A 81 42.45 -33.31 6.52
N PRO A 82 43.51 -33.31 7.36
CA PRO A 82 44.47 -34.40 7.43
C PRO A 82 43.76 -35.76 7.60
N PRO A 83 44.13 -36.77 6.81
CA PRO A 83 43.54 -38.11 6.89
C PRO A 83 43.93 -38.78 8.21
N ILE A 84 43.01 -39.59 8.76
CA ILE A 84 43.26 -40.45 9.92
C ILE A 84 43.23 -41.88 9.40
N VAL A 85 44.29 -42.64 9.65
CA VAL A 85 44.44 -44.02 9.16
C VAL A 85 44.59 -44.96 10.35
N GLU A 86 43.87 -46.08 10.35
CA GLU A 86 43.98 -47.12 11.37
C GLU A 86 45.17 -48.06 11.10
N THR A 87 45.68 -48.70 12.15
CA THR A 87 46.91 -49.52 12.10
C THR A 87 46.81 -50.75 11.19
N ASN A 88 45.60 -51.18 10.81
CA ASN A 88 45.32 -52.34 9.94
C ASN A 88 44.71 -51.92 8.58
N ALA A 89 44.93 -50.68 8.14
CA ALA A 89 44.33 -50.17 6.90
C ALA A 89 44.76 -50.96 5.66
N THR A 90 43.81 -51.10 4.73
CA THR A 90 44.05 -51.71 3.43
C THR A 90 44.87 -50.79 2.52
N GLN A 91 45.50 -51.36 1.48
CA GLN A 91 46.31 -50.58 0.54
C GLN A 91 45.51 -49.45 -0.14
N GLU A 92 44.25 -49.71 -0.49
CA GLU A 92 43.37 -48.70 -1.11
C GLU A 92 43.06 -47.52 -0.16
N GLU A 93 42.87 -47.80 1.14
CA GLU A 93 42.66 -46.77 2.17
C GLU A 93 43.92 -45.93 2.38
N LEU A 94 45.11 -46.55 2.30
CA LEU A 94 46.39 -45.85 2.38
C LEU A 94 46.63 -44.94 1.17
N GLU A 95 46.30 -45.40 -0.05
CA GLU A 95 46.40 -44.59 -1.28
C GLU A 95 45.40 -43.41 -1.26
N ALA A 96 44.19 -43.64 -0.77
CA ALA A 96 43.19 -42.58 -0.59
C ALA A 96 43.64 -41.55 0.46
N ALA A 97 44.22 -42.01 1.58
CA ALA A 97 44.79 -41.15 2.60
C ALA A 97 45.98 -40.34 2.07
N GLU A 98 46.90 -40.94 1.31
CA GLU A 98 48.01 -40.20 0.69
C GLU A 98 47.49 -39.08 -0.22
N LYS A 99 46.52 -39.40 -1.08
CA LYS A 99 45.90 -38.42 -1.98
C LYS A 99 45.24 -37.28 -1.21
N GLN A 100 44.49 -37.59 -0.16
CA GLN A 100 43.87 -36.59 0.72
C GLN A 100 44.93 -35.72 1.42
N GLY A 101 46.01 -36.33 1.91
CA GLY A 101 47.14 -35.63 2.52
C GLY A 101 47.80 -34.63 1.56
N ARG A 102 48.08 -35.04 0.31
CA ARG A 102 48.64 -34.15 -0.73
C ARG A 102 47.71 -32.97 -1.05
N ILE A 103 46.40 -33.21 -1.11
CA ILE A 103 45.41 -32.15 -1.32
C ILE A 103 45.41 -31.17 -0.14
N GLY A 104 45.42 -31.70 1.09
CA GLY A 104 45.47 -30.90 2.31
C GLY A 104 46.73 -30.04 2.40
N GLU A 105 47.90 -30.60 2.07
CA GLU A 105 49.19 -29.90 2.06
C GLU A 105 49.17 -28.73 1.05
N GLY A 106 48.76 -28.99 -0.20
CA GLY A 106 48.66 -27.95 -1.22
C GLY A 106 47.70 -26.83 -0.82
N TYR A 107 46.56 -27.18 -0.23
CA TYR A 107 45.61 -26.20 0.28
C TYR A 107 46.17 -25.38 1.45
N MET A 108 46.90 -26.00 2.39
CA MET A 108 47.56 -25.28 3.49
C MET A 108 48.63 -24.30 2.98
N GLY A 109 49.39 -24.69 1.95
CA GLY A 109 50.36 -23.81 1.29
C GLY A 109 49.70 -22.56 0.71
N LEU A 110 48.65 -22.74 -0.10
CA LEU A 110 47.85 -21.63 -0.65
C LEU A 110 47.21 -20.78 0.44
N ARG A 111 46.71 -21.40 1.52
CA ARG A 111 46.14 -20.68 2.65
C ARG A 111 47.18 -19.79 3.32
N LEU A 112 48.39 -20.29 3.53
CA LEU A 112 49.48 -19.53 4.14
C LEU A 112 49.85 -18.31 3.29
N GLU A 113 50.01 -18.51 1.98
CA GLU A 113 50.22 -17.43 1.01
C GLU A 113 49.10 -16.38 1.08
N ASN A 114 47.84 -16.80 0.98
CA ASN A 114 46.68 -15.92 1.07
C ASN A 114 46.62 -15.16 2.41
N THR A 115 46.95 -15.81 3.53
CA THR A 115 46.99 -15.15 4.84
C THR A 115 48.13 -14.14 4.95
N SER A 116 49.26 -14.36 4.27
CA SER A 116 50.37 -13.41 4.22
C SER A 116 49.99 -12.14 3.44
N ILE A 117 49.27 -12.31 2.32
CA ILE A 117 48.72 -11.21 1.52
C ILE A 117 47.63 -10.48 2.33
N LEU A 118 46.76 -11.21 3.02
CA LEU A 118 45.72 -10.62 3.85
C LEU A 118 46.31 -9.84 5.04
N SER A 119 47.36 -10.35 5.68
CA SER A 119 48.04 -9.66 6.78
C SER A 119 48.68 -8.35 6.33
N SER A 120 49.26 -8.34 5.13
CA SER A 120 49.93 -7.15 4.57
C SER A 120 48.97 -6.09 4.02
N TYR A 121 47.93 -6.49 3.28
CA TYR A 121 47.03 -5.56 2.58
C TYR A 121 45.62 -5.48 3.16
N GLY A 122 45.19 -6.47 3.94
CA GLY A 122 43.84 -6.57 4.48
C GLY A 122 43.41 -5.38 5.33
N PRO A 123 44.22 -4.92 6.31
CA PRO A 123 43.86 -3.76 7.13
C PRO A 123 43.58 -2.50 6.29
N ASN A 124 44.45 -2.22 5.32
CA ASN A 124 44.30 -1.05 4.45
C ASN A 124 43.10 -1.19 3.50
N ALA A 125 42.90 -2.37 2.90
CA ALA A 125 41.74 -2.63 2.06
C ALA A 125 40.43 -2.48 2.84
N TRP A 126 40.41 -2.91 4.10
CA TRP A 126 39.24 -2.79 4.97
C TRP A 126 38.92 -1.32 5.31
N LEU A 127 39.94 -0.50 5.59
CA LEU A 127 39.75 0.95 5.80
C LEU A 127 39.17 1.65 4.57
N VAL A 128 39.70 1.35 3.38
CA VAL A 128 39.17 1.89 2.12
C VAL A 128 37.72 1.45 1.90
N ARG A 129 37.42 0.17 2.14
CA ARG A 129 36.05 -0.34 2.02
C ARG A 129 35.11 0.33 3.02
N ASN A 130 35.56 0.55 4.26
CA ASN A 130 34.77 1.25 5.27
C ASN A 130 34.48 2.70 4.84
N TYR A 131 35.47 3.41 4.30
CA TYR A 131 35.29 4.75 3.76
C TYR A 131 34.26 4.78 2.62
N GLN A 132 34.35 3.86 1.66
CA GLN A 132 33.38 3.73 0.57
C GLN A 132 31.97 3.44 1.08
N LEU A 133 31.82 2.54 2.07
CA LEU A 133 30.54 2.23 2.69
C LEU A 133 29.95 3.45 3.42
N ASN A 134 30.78 4.22 4.12
CA ASN A 134 30.33 5.45 4.76
C ASN A 134 29.86 6.48 3.71
N SER A 135 30.57 6.64 2.59
CA SER A 135 30.13 7.52 1.48
C SER A 135 28.76 7.10 0.95
N GLN A 136 28.59 5.81 0.63
CA GLN A 136 27.31 5.27 0.14
C GLN A 136 26.19 5.46 1.17
N LEU A 137 26.48 5.25 2.45
CA LEU A 137 25.52 5.49 3.53
C LEU A 137 25.11 6.96 3.58
N THR A 138 26.05 7.90 3.50
CA THR A 138 25.73 9.33 3.51
C THR A 138 24.89 9.77 2.32
N GLU A 139 25.16 9.24 1.12
CA GLU A 139 24.36 9.47 -0.08
C GLU A 139 22.93 8.92 0.07
N LEU A 140 22.79 7.69 0.58
CA LEU A 140 21.48 7.08 0.84
C LEU A 140 20.70 7.84 1.92
N GLN A 141 21.37 8.34 2.96
CA GLN A 141 20.72 9.17 3.97
C GLN A 141 20.27 10.52 3.41
N ALA A 142 21.07 11.16 2.57
CA ALA A 142 20.71 12.41 1.91
C ALA A 142 19.50 12.23 0.98
N THR A 143 19.52 11.21 0.12
CA THR A 143 18.39 10.88 -0.76
C THR A 143 17.11 10.57 0.03
N LEU A 144 17.21 9.79 1.11
CA LEU A 144 16.09 9.53 2.01
C LEU A 144 15.54 10.82 2.62
N ALA A 145 16.41 11.71 3.11
CA ALA A 145 16.00 13.00 3.68
C ALA A 145 15.24 13.85 2.66
N THR A 146 15.76 13.96 1.43
CA THR A 146 15.10 14.71 0.35
C THR A 146 13.74 14.11 -0.02
N LEU A 147 13.63 12.77 -0.07
CA LEU A 147 12.37 12.10 -0.39
C LEU A 147 11.34 12.28 0.73
N LYS A 148 11.77 12.26 2.01
CA LYS A 148 10.90 12.60 3.13
C LYS A 148 10.38 14.03 3.04
N GLU A 149 11.25 14.99 2.72
CA GLU A 149 10.86 16.40 2.55
C GLU A 149 9.82 16.54 1.43
N GLN A 150 10.07 15.93 0.27
CA GLN A 150 9.11 15.91 -0.84
C GLN A 150 7.76 15.30 -0.45
N VAL A 151 7.76 14.19 0.29
CA VAL A 151 6.53 13.57 0.80
C VAL A 151 5.81 14.52 1.77
N THR A 152 6.54 15.20 2.65
CA THR A 152 5.93 16.16 3.59
C THR A 152 5.35 17.38 2.86
N ASP A 153 6.00 17.88 1.82
CA ASP A 153 5.51 18.99 1.01
C ASP A 153 4.26 18.61 0.22
N ILE A 154 4.23 17.41 -0.37
CA ILE A 154 3.04 16.88 -1.05
C ILE A 154 1.89 16.72 -0.05
N ASN A 155 2.15 16.21 1.15
CA ASN A 155 1.11 16.06 2.17
C ASN A 155 0.61 17.42 2.67
N ARG A 156 1.51 18.41 2.80
CA ARG A 156 1.16 19.78 3.20
C ARG A 156 0.29 20.45 2.15
N THR A 157 0.69 20.40 0.88
CA THR A 157 -0.08 20.98 -0.23
C THR A 157 -1.44 20.31 -0.35
N ARG A 158 -1.49 18.97 -0.27
CA ARG A 158 -2.74 18.20 -0.25
C ARG A 158 -3.65 18.63 0.91
N ARG A 159 -3.09 18.79 2.12
CA ARG A 159 -3.87 19.19 3.29
C ARG A 159 -4.51 20.57 3.10
N VAL A 160 -3.75 21.56 2.65
CA VAL A 160 -4.28 22.91 2.39
C VAL A 160 -5.40 22.86 1.37
N PHE A 161 -5.19 22.19 0.25
CA PHE A 161 -6.21 22.05 -0.80
C PHE A 161 -7.50 21.39 -0.28
N GLN A 162 -7.38 20.33 0.51
CA GLN A 162 -8.54 19.63 1.07
C GLN A 162 -9.26 20.46 2.14
N GLU A 163 -8.53 21.17 3.01
CA GLU A 163 -9.14 22.05 4.02
C GLU A 163 -9.90 23.22 3.36
N GLU A 164 -9.35 23.82 2.30
CA GLU A 164 -10.03 24.87 1.52
C GLU A 164 -11.30 24.34 0.83
N THR A 165 -11.19 23.18 0.18
CA THR A 165 -12.32 22.53 -0.50
C THR A 165 -13.40 22.11 0.50
N GLY A 166 -13.01 21.58 1.66
CA GLY A 166 -13.94 21.22 2.73
C GLY A 166 -14.69 22.43 3.29
N GLN A 167 -14.03 23.57 3.47
CA GLN A 167 -14.70 24.81 3.85
C GLN A 167 -15.69 25.28 2.78
N HIS A 168 -15.34 25.14 1.50
CA HIS A 168 -16.24 25.48 0.40
C HIS A 168 -17.48 24.57 0.38
N LEU A 169 -17.30 23.26 0.57
CA LEU A 169 -18.39 22.29 0.67
C LEU A 169 -19.30 22.60 1.86
N SER A 170 -18.76 22.89 3.05
CA SER A 170 -19.55 23.25 4.22
C SER A 170 -20.39 24.52 4.00
N ARG A 171 -19.87 25.52 3.27
CA ARG A 171 -20.64 26.72 2.89
C ARG A 171 -21.77 26.40 1.92
N LEU A 172 -21.53 25.51 0.95
CA LEU A 172 -22.54 25.06 0.00
C LEU A 172 -23.63 24.27 0.71
N GLU A 173 -23.25 23.38 1.62
CA GLU A 173 -24.18 22.60 2.45
C GLU A 173 -25.05 23.52 3.31
N GLY A 174 -24.46 24.50 4.00
CA GLY A 174 -25.20 25.49 4.78
C GLY A 174 -26.21 26.27 3.92
N ARG A 175 -25.78 26.78 2.76
CA ARG A 175 -26.69 27.45 1.81
C ARG A 175 -27.82 26.54 1.32
N TRP A 176 -27.51 25.27 1.08
CA TRP A 176 -28.50 24.28 0.68
C TRP A 176 -29.52 24.04 1.79
N GLN A 177 -29.08 23.86 3.04
CA GLN A 177 -29.96 23.71 4.20
C GLN A 177 -30.84 24.94 4.40
N ASP A 178 -30.27 26.15 4.28
CA ASP A 178 -31.02 27.41 4.37
C ASP A 178 -32.09 27.51 3.27
N LEU A 179 -31.73 27.14 2.04
CA LEU A 179 -32.65 27.17 0.90
C LEU A 179 -33.80 26.19 1.11
N VAL A 180 -33.50 24.94 1.48
CA VAL A 180 -34.52 23.93 1.80
C VAL A 180 -35.38 24.36 2.98
N GLY A 181 -34.78 24.92 4.02
CA GLY A 181 -35.51 25.47 5.17
C GLY A 181 -36.46 26.60 4.76
N SER A 182 -35.99 27.52 3.92
CA SER A 182 -36.79 28.64 3.42
C SER A 182 -37.95 28.17 2.54
N THR A 183 -37.75 27.16 1.69
CA THR A 183 -38.82 26.61 0.85
C THR A 183 -39.88 25.93 1.69
N VAL A 184 -39.49 25.15 2.71
CA VAL A 184 -40.44 24.49 3.62
C VAL A 184 -41.21 25.53 4.45
N GLN A 185 -40.55 26.58 4.93
CA GLN A 185 -41.21 27.68 5.64
C GLN A 185 -42.20 28.44 4.76
N LEU A 186 -41.85 28.67 3.49
CA LEU A 186 -42.72 29.32 2.52
C LEU A 186 -43.94 28.46 2.19
N GLU A 187 -43.76 27.15 1.98
CA GLU A 187 -44.88 26.21 1.79
C GLU A 187 -45.80 26.18 3.01
N LEU A 188 -45.25 26.20 4.23
CA LEU A 188 -46.05 26.26 5.46
C LEU A 188 -46.82 27.58 5.56
N ALA A 189 -46.21 28.71 5.22
CA ALA A 189 -46.89 30.01 5.22
C ALA A 189 -48.01 30.07 4.17
N CYS A 190 -47.76 29.57 2.95
CA CYS A 190 -48.77 29.49 1.90
C CYS A 190 -49.96 28.62 2.34
N THR A 191 -49.71 27.44 2.89
CA THR A 191 -50.79 26.55 3.36
C THR A 191 -51.59 27.15 4.52
N ALA A 192 -50.94 27.87 5.44
CA ALA A 192 -51.61 28.60 6.51
C ALA A 192 -52.50 29.72 5.95
N MET A 193 -51.98 30.54 5.03
CA MET A 193 -52.74 31.62 4.38
C MET A 193 -53.92 31.08 3.57
N GLU A 194 -53.74 29.96 2.85
CA GLU A 194 -54.86 29.29 2.17
C GLU A 194 -55.94 28.82 3.15
N GLY A 195 -55.54 28.34 4.33
CA GLY A 195 -56.47 28.00 5.41
C GLY A 195 -57.25 29.21 5.92
N GLU A 196 -56.57 30.34 6.14
CA GLU A 196 -57.21 31.60 6.55
C GLU A 196 -58.18 32.12 5.48
N VAL A 197 -57.78 32.10 4.20
CA VAL A 197 -58.63 32.51 3.07
C VAL A 197 -59.89 31.65 3.01
N LYS A 198 -59.77 30.33 3.09
CA LYS A 198 -60.93 29.41 3.13
C LYS A 198 -61.85 29.71 4.32
N GLY A 199 -61.29 30.02 5.49
CA GLY A 199 -62.05 30.42 6.68
C GLY A 199 -62.82 31.74 6.50
N LEU A 200 -62.20 32.73 5.85
CA LEU A 200 -62.84 34.01 5.53
C LEU A 200 -63.93 33.86 4.46
N GLU A 201 -63.70 33.03 3.44
CA GLU A 201 -64.70 32.71 2.42
C GLU A 201 -65.94 32.03 3.03
N ALA A 202 -65.74 31.09 3.96
CA ALA A 202 -66.84 30.47 4.68
C ALA A 202 -67.66 31.50 5.49
N LYS A 203 -66.99 32.40 6.23
CA LYS A 203 -67.68 33.49 6.97
C LYS A 203 -68.43 34.44 6.05
N LYS A 204 -67.83 34.82 4.91
CA LYS A 204 -68.46 35.67 3.91
C LYS A 204 -69.75 35.02 3.36
N ASN A 205 -69.73 33.72 3.10
CA ASN A 205 -70.90 33.01 2.62
C ASN A 205 -72.01 32.97 3.68
N ILE A 206 -71.67 32.66 4.94
CA ILE A 206 -72.63 32.70 6.05
C ILE A 206 -73.28 34.08 6.18
N LEU A 207 -72.49 35.16 6.18
CA LEU A 207 -73.00 36.52 6.27
C LEU A 207 -73.86 36.92 5.06
N LYS A 208 -73.53 36.42 3.86
CA LYS A 208 -74.37 36.63 2.68
C LYS A 208 -75.71 35.95 2.83
N ASP A 209 -75.72 34.70 3.29
CA ASP A 209 -76.95 33.94 3.51
C ASP A 209 -77.82 34.68 4.56
N GLU A 210 -77.23 35.15 5.65
CA GLU A 210 -77.90 35.94 6.69
C GLU A 210 -78.45 37.28 6.16
N ILE A 211 -77.72 37.99 5.30
CA ILE A 211 -78.23 39.20 4.62
C ILE A 211 -79.40 38.86 3.71
N THR A 212 -79.32 37.77 2.94
CA THR A 212 -80.42 37.37 2.05
C THR A 212 -81.68 36.95 2.80
N GLU A 213 -81.53 36.37 4.00
CA GLU A 213 -82.65 36.07 4.89
C GLU A 213 -83.30 37.35 5.44
N LEU A 214 -82.49 38.33 5.88
CA LEU A 214 -82.97 39.62 6.35
C LEU A 214 -83.64 40.47 5.25
N GLU A 215 -83.13 40.39 4.01
CA GLU A 215 -83.76 41.01 2.84
C GLU A 215 -85.07 40.35 2.43
N ALA A 216 -85.30 39.08 2.80
CA ALA A 216 -86.55 38.37 2.55
C ALA A 216 -87.62 38.60 3.64
N GLU A 217 -87.24 39.08 4.82
CA GLU A 217 -88.15 39.44 5.92
C GLU A 217 -88.71 40.88 5.83
N TYR A 218 -88.20 41.70 4.91
CA TYR A 218 -88.68 43.06 4.59
C TYR A 218 -89.52 43.11 3.31
#